data_AF-A0A1M4YQR9-F1
#
_entry.id   AF-A0A1M4YQR9-F1
#
_cell.length_a   1.000
_cell.length_b   1.000
_cell.length_c   1.000
_cell.angle_alpha   90.00
_cell.angle_beta   90.00
_cell.angle_gamma   90.00
#
_symmetry.space_group_name_H-M   'P 1'
#
loop_
_entity.id
_entity.type
_entity.pdbx_description
1 polymer ?
#
loop_
_entity_poly.entity_id
_entity_poly.type
_entity_poly.pdbx_seq_one_letter_code
_entity_poly.pdbx_strand_id
1 'polypeptide(L)'
;MLTYLSFVKVIDRRICRHTNHKLEESIENTIILEVNEESGLNVQVTGCVGIYTDLNHIIAYSDGEVRQQFSICFACMITGGELSVSSESTQLCFFTQNELAEVDIHPAQRIRIKDYFAQAEKAFIR
;
A
#
# COMPACT_ATOMS: atom_id res chain seq x y z
N MET A 1 -19.52 -14.85 7.67
CA MET A 1 -19.50 -13.55 6.98
C MET A 1 -18.23 -12.83 7.43
N LEU A 2 -17.11 -13.13 6.78
CA LEU A 2 -15.78 -12.62 7.15
C LEU A 2 -15.16 -12.01 5.90
N THR A 3 -15.58 -10.79 5.57
CA THR A 3 -15.07 -10.04 4.43
C THR A 3 -13.83 -9.28 4.90
N TYR A 4 -12.74 -10.00 5.20
CA TYR A 4 -11.46 -9.37 5.54
C TYR A 4 -10.69 -9.12 4.25
N LEU A 5 -10.86 -7.93 3.67
CA LEU A 5 -9.86 -7.38 2.78
C LEU A 5 -9.07 -6.33 3.54
N SER A 6 -7.92 -6.74 4.03
CA SER A 6 -6.95 -5.81 4.57
C SER A 6 -6.32 -5.11 3.38
N PHE A 7 -6.68 -3.86 3.19
CA PHE A 7 -6.13 -3.02 2.13
C PHE A 7 -4.65 -2.80 2.45
N VAL A 8 -3.76 -3.42 1.69
CA VAL A 8 -2.32 -3.21 1.79
C VAL A 8 -1.98 -1.99 0.95
N LYS A 9 -2.01 -0.81 1.58
CA LYS A 9 -1.53 0.41 0.93
C LYS A 9 -0.01 0.45 1.04
N VAL A 10 0.63 0.67 -0.10
CA VAL A 10 2.07 0.76 -0.26
C VAL A 10 2.40 2.19 -0.63
N ILE A 11 2.98 2.94 0.29
CA ILE A 11 3.52 4.26 -0.04
C ILE A 11 4.88 4.04 -0.70
N ASP A 12 4.92 4.05 -2.05
CA ASP A 12 6.15 4.10 -2.83
C ASP A 12 6.57 5.57 -2.99
N ARG A 13 7.82 5.92 -2.64
CA ARG A 13 8.38 7.27 -2.82
C ARG A 13 8.35 7.79 -4.27
N ARG A 14 7.90 7.04 -5.28
CA ARG A 14 7.53 7.57 -6.60
C ARG A 14 6.22 8.36 -6.65
N ILE A 15 5.32 8.18 -5.69
CA ILE A 15 4.01 8.87 -5.66
C ILE A 15 4.13 10.29 -5.08
N CYS A 16 5.26 10.64 -4.45
CA CYS A 16 5.59 12.03 -4.13
C CYS A 16 5.84 12.94 -5.35
N ARG A 17 5.60 12.46 -6.58
CA ARG A 17 5.57 13.33 -7.77
C ARG A 17 4.17 13.85 -8.13
N HIS A 18 3.09 13.30 -7.57
CA HIS A 18 1.72 13.79 -7.84
C HIS A 18 0.90 14.09 -6.59
N THR A 19 1.21 13.51 -5.43
CA THR A 19 0.69 14.03 -4.17
C THR A 19 1.68 15.06 -3.66
N ASN A 20 1.26 16.32 -3.68
CA ASN A 20 1.86 17.31 -2.78
C ASN A 20 1.61 16.78 -1.37
N HIS A 21 2.52 15.95 -0.86
CA HIS A 21 2.62 15.68 0.57
C HIS A 21 2.73 17.06 1.20
N LYS A 22 1.60 17.60 1.67
CA LYS A 22 1.61 18.82 2.44
C LYS A 22 2.49 18.46 3.61
N LEU A 23 3.60 19.18 3.80
CA LEU A 23 4.62 18.91 4.82
C LEU A 23 4.10 18.96 6.28
N GLU A 24 2.78 18.90 6.47
CA GLU A 24 2.04 19.16 7.70
C GLU A 24 1.03 18.03 8.05
N GLU A 25 0.93 16.93 7.28
CA GLU A 25 0.02 15.81 7.58
C GLU A 25 0.74 14.54 8.08
N SER A 26 0.06 13.75 8.91
CA SER A 26 0.59 12.46 9.39
C SER A 26 0.51 11.41 8.28
N ILE A 27 1.45 10.45 8.30
CA ILE A 27 1.42 9.30 7.37
C ILE A 27 0.07 8.57 7.42
N GLU A 28 -0.52 8.48 8.61
CA GLU A 28 -1.84 7.88 8.80
C GLU A 28 -2.93 8.64 8.01
N ASN A 29 -2.95 9.98 8.09
CA ASN A 29 -3.91 10.78 7.34
C ASN A 29 -3.71 10.65 5.83
N THR A 30 -2.46 10.63 5.36
CA THR A 30 -2.16 10.43 3.93
C THR A 30 -2.72 9.09 3.44
N ILE A 31 -2.56 8.01 4.21
CA ILE A 31 -3.12 6.68 3.85
C ILE A 31 -4.64 6.74 3.75
N ILE A 32 -5.30 7.36 4.73
CA ILE A 32 -6.76 7.46 4.77
C ILE A 32 -7.29 8.21 3.54
N LEU A 33 -6.65 9.34 3.19
CA LEU A 33 -7.04 10.14 2.02
C LEU A 33 -6.78 9.40 0.71
N GLU A 34 -5.58 8.84 0.52
CA GLU A 34 -5.25 8.13 -0.72
C GLU A 34 -6.13 6.90 -0.96
N VAL A 35 -6.47 6.13 0.09
CA VAL A 35 -7.38 4.99 -0.05
C VAL A 35 -8.77 5.46 -0.46
N ASN A 36 -9.26 6.56 0.11
CA ASN A 36 -10.54 7.12 -0.28
C ASN A 36 -10.53 7.62 -1.73
N GLU A 37 -9.49 8.36 -2.14
CA GLU A 37 -9.36 8.89 -3.50
C GLU A 37 -9.26 7.80 -4.57
N GLU A 38 -8.52 6.71 -4.29
CA GLU A 38 -8.31 5.64 -5.26
C GLU A 38 -9.44 4.62 -5.33
N SER A 39 -10.14 4.38 -4.22
CA SER A 39 -11.08 3.26 -4.10
C SER A 39 -12.48 3.62 -3.62
N GLY A 40 -12.72 4.85 -3.16
CA GLY A 40 -13.96 5.28 -2.53
C GLY A 40 -14.20 4.73 -1.12
N LEU A 41 -13.24 3.98 -0.57
CA LEU A 41 -13.36 3.35 0.75
C LEU A 41 -12.86 4.27 1.87
N ASN A 42 -13.60 4.28 2.97
CA ASN A 42 -13.15 4.86 4.22
C ASN A 42 -12.46 3.78 5.05
N VAL A 43 -11.30 4.10 5.59
CA VAL A 43 -10.49 3.13 6.34
C VAL A 43 -9.93 3.73 7.63
N GLN A 44 -9.55 2.84 8.54
CA GLN A 44 -8.73 3.13 9.71
C GLN A 44 -7.43 2.34 9.62
N VAL A 45 -6.28 2.97 9.89
CA VAL A 45 -5.00 2.26 9.95
C VAL A 45 -4.94 1.42 11.23
N THR A 46 -4.56 0.16 11.10
CA THR A 46 -4.51 -0.81 12.20
C THR A 46 -3.09 -1.19 12.59
N GLY A 47 -2.11 -0.97 11.70
CA GLY A 47 -0.71 -1.18 12.01
C GLY A 47 0.21 -1.07 10.80
N CYS A 48 1.51 -0.97 11.07
CA CYS A 48 2.56 -1.07 10.07
C CYS A 48 2.94 -2.55 9.88
N VAL A 49 2.84 -3.05 8.65
CA VAL A 49 3.23 -4.42 8.29
C VAL A 49 4.74 -4.51 8.10
N GLY A 50 5.32 -3.54 7.39
CA GLY A 50 6.76 -3.54 7.13
C GLY A 50 7.23 -2.45 6.18
N ILE A 51 8.56 -2.30 6.14
CA ILE A 51 9.30 -1.47 5.21
C ILE A 51 10.02 -2.39 4.23
N TYR A 52 9.86 -2.11 2.94
CA TYR A 52 10.35 -2.93 1.84
C TYR A 52 11.22 -2.08 0.93
N THR A 53 12.46 -2.47 0.70
CA THR A 53 13.36 -1.87 -0.28
C THR A 53 13.63 -2.84 -1.42
N ASP A 54 13.81 -2.31 -2.62
CA ASP A 54 14.36 -3.08 -3.73
C ASP A 54 15.78 -2.57 -4.01
N LEU A 55 16.77 -3.42 -3.71
CA LEU A 55 18.18 -3.10 -3.95
C LEU A 55 18.50 -2.88 -5.44
N ASN A 56 17.68 -3.42 -6.33
CA ASN A 56 17.86 -3.27 -7.78
C ASN A 56 17.20 -2.00 -8.33
N HIS A 57 16.42 -1.29 -7.52
CA HIS A 57 15.67 -0.11 -7.95
C HIS A 57 16.35 1.19 -7.48
N ILE A 58 17.54 1.43 -8.04
CA ILE A 58 18.34 2.63 -7.83
C ILE A 58 18.15 3.56 -9.04
N ILE A 59 17.67 4.78 -8.79
CA ILE A 59 17.57 5.82 -9.82
C ILE A 59 18.74 6.78 -9.64
N ALA A 60 19.68 6.75 -10.58
CA ALA A 60 20.75 7.74 -10.68
C ALA A 60 20.29 8.87 -11.61
N TYR A 61 20.30 10.09 -11.10
CA TYR A 61 20.01 11.30 -11.85
C TYR A 61 21.29 11.90 -12.44
N SER A 62 21.15 12.70 -13.49
CA SER A 62 22.28 13.30 -14.23
C SER A 62 23.09 14.31 -13.41
N ASP A 63 22.55 14.79 -12.29
CA ASP A 63 23.20 15.69 -11.34
C ASP A 63 24.02 14.96 -10.25
N GLY A 64 24.07 13.62 -10.31
CA GLY A 64 24.76 12.79 -9.33
C GLY A 64 23.89 12.40 -8.12
N GLU A 65 22.62 12.81 -8.07
CA GLU A 65 21.69 12.33 -7.05
C GLU A 65 21.38 10.85 -7.28
N VAL A 66 21.48 10.04 -6.22
CA VAL A 66 21.12 8.62 -6.26
C VAL A 66 19.96 8.40 -5.29
N ARG A 67 18.81 7.98 -5.81
CA ARG A 67 17.64 7.65 -5.00
C ARG A 67 17.42 6.16 -4.98
N GLN A 68 17.34 5.62 -3.76
CA GLN A 68 16.80 4.30 -3.51
C GLN A 68 15.38 4.44 -2.98
N GLN A 69 14.47 3.68 -3.56
CA GLN A 69 13.07 3.69 -3.15
C GLN A 69 12.82 2.60 -2.12
N PHE A 70 12.02 2.96 -1.13
CA PHE A 70 11.39 2.02 -0.25
C PHE A 70 9.90 2.22 -0.27
N SER A 71 9.21 1.19 0.19
CA SER A 71 7.79 1.12 0.33
C SER A 71 7.46 0.83 1.79
N ILE A 72 6.53 1.58 2.38
CA ILE A 72 5.96 1.23 3.69
C ILE A 72 4.57 0.65 3.46
N CYS A 73 4.31 -0.50 4.07
CA CYS A 73 3.06 -1.23 3.97
C CYS A 73 2.27 -1.09 5.27
N PHE A 74 1.02 -0.66 5.16
CA PHE A 74 0.11 -0.53 6.29
C PHE A 74 -1.10 -1.43 6.14
N ALA A 75 -1.56 -1.98 7.25
CA ALA A 75 -2.81 -2.73 7.34
C ALA A 75 -3.94 -1.78 7.70
N CYS A 76 -5.03 -1.82 6.94
CA CYS A 76 -6.20 -0.98 7.18
C CYS A 76 -7.46 -1.80 7.37
N MET A 77 -8.39 -1.29 8.17
CA MET A 77 -9.73 -1.82 8.33
C MET A 77 -10.73 -0.87 7.65
N ILE A 78 -11.60 -1.41 6.81
CA ILE A 78 -12.67 -0.64 6.15
C ILE A 78 -13.72 -0.27 7.19
N THR A 79 -14.03 1.01 7.28
CA THR A 79 -15.03 1.58 8.21
C THR A 79 -16.28 2.10 7.48
N GLY A 80 -16.24 2.21 6.15
CA GLY A 80 -17.38 2.59 5.32
C GLY A 80 -16.95 2.93 3.89
N GLY A 81 -17.80 3.65 3.17
CA GLY A 81 -17.59 3.99 1.76
C GLY A 81 -18.12 2.92 0.81
N GLU A 82 -17.99 3.19 -0.49
CA GLU A 82 -18.43 2.30 -1.56
C GLU A 82 -17.29 2.14 -2.57
N LEU A 83 -17.07 0.89 -2.99
CA LEU A 83 -15.99 0.58 -3.91
C LEU A 83 -16.24 1.27 -5.26
N SER A 84 -15.36 2.20 -5.62
CA SER A 84 -15.44 2.95 -6.86
C SER A 84 -14.05 3.06 -7.48
N VAL A 85 -13.99 2.95 -8.81
CA VAL A 85 -12.73 3.06 -9.55
C VAL A 85 -12.35 4.53 -9.72
N SER A 86 -11.09 4.87 -9.44
CA SER A 86 -10.52 6.18 -9.79
C SER A 86 -10.08 6.24 -11.26
N SER A 87 -9.63 7.41 -11.72
CA SER A 87 -9.03 7.56 -13.06
C SER A 87 -7.74 6.76 -13.26
N GLU A 88 -7.12 6.27 -12.18
CA GLU A 88 -5.87 5.51 -12.22
C GLU A 88 -6.10 3.99 -12.20
N SER A 89 -7.34 3.55 -11.91
CA SER A 89 -7.69 2.14 -11.76
C SER A 89 -8.71 1.70 -12.80
N THR A 90 -8.44 0.59 -13.50
CA THR A 90 -9.41 0.03 -14.47
C THR A 90 -10.46 -0.87 -13.81
N GLN A 91 -10.12 -1.49 -12.67
CA GLN A 91 -10.99 -2.41 -11.95
C GLN A 91 -10.56 -2.49 -10.48
N LEU A 92 -11.53 -2.62 -9.59
CA LEU A 92 -11.32 -2.92 -8.18
C LEU A 92 -12.22 -4.09 -7.76
N CYS A 93 -11.66 -5.04 -7.02
CA CYS A 93 -12.36 -6.23 -6.53
C CYS A 93 -11.86 -6.61 -5.14
N PHE A 94 -12.73 -7.24 -4.37
CA PHE A 94 -12.36 -7.92 -3.13
C PHE A 94 -12.01 -9.37 -3.43
N PHE A 95 -10.94 -9.86 -2.81
CA PHE A 95 -10.47 -11.24 -2.90
C PHE A 95 -10.31 -11.85 -1.50
N THR A 96 -10.85 -13.03 -1.30
CA THR A 96 -10.52 -13.87 -0.15
C THR A 96 -9.04 -14.31 -0.20
N GLN A 97 -8.51 -14.74 0.93
CA GLN A 97 -7.14 -15.26 1.01
C GLN A 97 -6.89 -16.41 0.03
N ASN A 98 -7.89 -17.27 -0.19
CA ASN A 98 -7.79 -18.39 -1.14
C ASN A 98 -7.79 -17.90 -2.59
N GLU A 99 -8.63 -16.91 -2.92
CA GLU A 99 -8.66 -16.34 -4.27
C GLU A 99 -7.33 -15.64 -4.61
N LEU A 100 -6.68 -14.98 -3.64
CA LEU A 100 -5.36 -14.35 -3.85
C LEU A 100 -4.25 -15.32 -4.28
N ALA A 101 -4.40 -16.63 -4.02
CA ALA A 101 -3.44 -17.62 -4.48
C ALA A 101 -3.44 -17.76 -6.01
N GLU A 102 -4.61 -17.58 -6.63
CA GLU A 102 -4.85 -17.76 -8.07
C GLU A 102 -4.72 -16.46 -8.88
N VAL A 103 -4.71 -15.30 -8.21
CA VAL A 103 -4.53 -14.01 -8.88
C VAL A 103 -3.06 -13.82 -9.27
N ASP A 104 -2.86 -13.37 -10.52
CA ASP A 104 -1.56 -12.90 -10.98
C ASP A 104 -1.20 -11.57 -10.30
N ILE A 105 -0.35 -11.66 -9.28
CA ILE A 105 0.07 -10.55 -8.43
C ILE A 105 1.59 -10.44 -8.53
N HIS A 106 2.07 -9.22 -8.74
CA HIS A 106 3.51 -8.92 -8.76
C HIS A 106 4.22 -9.47 -7.50
N PRO A 107 5.39 -10.13 -7.61
CA PRO A 107 6.05 -10.82 -6.49
C PRO A 107 6.24 -9.97 -5.23
N ALA A 108 6.57 -8.68 -5.39
CA ALA A 108 6.71 -7.75 -4.27
C ALA A 108 5.41 -7.58 -3.45
N GLN A 109 4.26 -7.52 -4.13
CA GLN A 109 2.96 -7.41 -3.45
C GLN A 109 2.59 -8.72 -2.76
N ARG A 110 2.93 -9.87 -3.38
CA ARG A 110 2.71 -11.19 -2.77
C ARG A 110 3.47 -11.37 -1.46
N ILE A 111 4.71 -10.86 -1.37
CA ILE A 111 5.50 -10.87 -0.13
C ILE A 111 4.81 -10.05 0.96
N ARG A 112 4.35 -8.84 0.64
CA ARG A 112 3.66 -7.94 1.59
C ARG A 112 2.37 -8.55 2.13
N ILE A 113 1.57 -9.15 1.25
CA ILE A 113 0.34 -9.87 1.63
C ILE A 113 0.68 -11.05 2.54
N LYS A 114 1.71 -11.82 2.21
CA LYS A 114 2.17 -12.93 3.05
C LYS A 114 2.63 -12.46 4.44
N ASP A 115 3.40 -11.39 4.50
CA ASP A 115 3.89 -10.81 5.75
C ASP A 115 2.71 -10.28 6.61
N TYR A 116 1.69 -9.70 5.98
CA TYR A 116 0.45 -9.31 6.67
C TYR A 116 -0.24 -10.52 7.32
N PHE A 117 -0.43 -11.62 6.58
CA PHE A 117 -1.06 -12.83 7.09
C PHE A 117 -0.20 -13.60 8.10
N ALA A 118 1.11 -13.37 8.13
CA ALA A 118 2.00 -13.97 9.13
C ALA A 118 1.72 -13.44 10.55
N GLN A 119 0.94 -12.36 10.70
CA GLN A 119 0.54 -11.75 11.98
C GLN A 119 1.71 -11.57 12.96
N ALA A 120 2.86 -11.14 12.44
CA ALA A 120 4.01 -10.85 13.28
C ALA A 120 3.68 -9.70 14.25
N GLU A 121 4.14 -9.83 15.49
CA GLU A 121 3.97 -8.80 16.53
C GLU A 121 4.73 -7.50 16.18
N LYS A 122 5.69 -7.56 15.25
CA LYS A 122 6.56 -6.46 14.84
C LYS A 122 6.60 -6.33 13.33
N ALA A 123 6.72 -5.08 12.86
CA ALA A 123 6.89 -4.77 11.45
C ALA A 123 8.21 -5.35 10.90
N PHE A 124 8.20 -5.77 9.64
CA PHE A 124 9.38 -6.28 8.95
C PHE A 124 10.23 -5.14 8.36
N ILE A 125 11.53 -5.39 8.20
CA ILE A 125 12.41 -4.63 7.30
C ILE A 125 12.97 -5.64 6.29
N ARG A 126 12.74 -5.41 5.00
CA ARG A 126 13.18 -6.27 3.90
C ARG A 126 13.78 -5.47 2.77
#